data_AF-A0A3M1GI97-F1
#
_entry.id   AF-A0A3M1GI97-F1
#
_cell.length_a   1.000
_cell.length_b   1.000
_cell.length_c   1.000
_cell.angle_alpha   90.00
_cell.angle_beta   90.00
_cell.angle_gamma   90.00
#
_symmetry.space_group_name_H-M   'P 1'
#
loop_
_entity.id
_entity.type
_entity.pdbx_description
1 polymer ?
#
loop_
_entity_poly.entity_id
_entity_poly.type
_entity_poly.pdbx_seq_one_letter_code
_entity_poly.pdbx_strand_id
1 'polypeptide(L)'
;MYSGHLRRPRASILPPSARLLTVALLVLVAFAPPAPAGETWQIGDRTFHNVRVGEKTPTSVTIFHSGGITQLDLAQLPAELQQRFGYDPARADAWREEIRKGHAATRALEKRALELRRREAAEVERYATAQRHAVADTLDPATFEIRRTVDLRPVYRQYGIAFKNQGRRPSCSVFALLGALEYEYARAFGHAEPLSEEFLIWATLHQNPGTPVDDGFHFREVISALQTWGVARQELMPNTFGIKPSEIAPPDADARADALGRNQAIPVWYRTGDKYFVARVIDALNHATPVVVGIRWPHPNTLRNNHLLRDQRPLSHSAHAVTIIGYESPEGTIDGTTFIFRNSYGTQWGLGGCGLIAARYLHENAIAAFHLVLPGTRAPRPETKQHAPATADDSVADTHR
;
A
#
# COMPACT_ATOMS: atom_id res chain seq x y z
N MET A 1 -29.90 5.72 -47.78
CA MET A 1 -31.13 6.18 -47.11
C MET A 1 -31.59 5.09 -46.15
N TYR A 2 -31.46 5.29 -44.84
CA TYR A 2 -32.47 4.88 -43.84
C TYR A 2 -32.08 5.50 -42.49
N SER A 3 -33.10 6.05 -41.83
CA SER A 3 -33.05 7.04 -40.75
C SER A 3 -32.27 6.64 -39.51
N GLY A 4 -31.51 7.60 -38.98
CA GLY A 4 -30.99 7.58 -37.63
C GLY A 4 -32.07 7.85 -36.59
N HIS A 5 -32.13 7.00 -35.57
CA HIS A 5 -32.76 7.30 -34.29
C HIS A 5 -31.67 7.40 -33.22
N LEU A 6 -31.27 8.64 -32.93
CA LEU A 6 -30.48 9.01 -31.76
C LEU A 6 -31.27 8.70 -30.49
N ARG A 7 -30.93 7.60 -29.80
CA ARG A 7 -31.35 7.37 -28.42
C ARG A 7 -30.61 8.36 -27.52
N ARG A 8 -31.35 9.33 -26.97
CA ARG A 8 -30.86 10.22 -25.89
C ARG A 8 -30.43 9.37 -24.68
N PRO A 9 -29.29 9.67 -24.02
CA PRO A 9 -28.96 9.01 -22.76
C PRO A 9 -29.94 9.43 -21.68
N ARG A 10 -30.44 8.44 -20.93
CA ARG A 10 -31.26 8.66 -19.72
C ARG A 10 -30.40 9.41 -18.70
N ALA A 11 -30.89 10.56 -18.25
CA ALA A 11 -30.32 11.29 -17.13
C ALA A 11 -30.25 10.35 -15.90
N SER A 12 -29.03 10.08 -15.45
CA SER A 12 -28.75 9.43 -14.18
C SER A 12 -29.22 10.38 -13.07
N ILE A 13 -30.33 10.01 -12.44
CA ILE A 13 -30.81 10.66 -11.21
C ILE A 13 -29.82 10.28 -10.11
N LEU A 14 -28.86 11.18 -9.87
CA LEU A 14 -28.03 11.15 -8.68
C LEU A 14 -28.95 11.28 -7.45
N PRO A 15 -28.77 10.47 -6.39
CA PRO A 15 -29.48 10.71 -5.14
C PRO A 15 -29.08 12.08 -4.59
N PRO A 16 -30.00 12.83 -3.94
CA PRO A 16 -29.67 14.12 -3.37
C PRO A 16 -28.55 13.93 -2.36
N SER A 17 -27.47 14.68 -2.59
CA SER A 17 -26.31 14.80 -1.72
C SER A 17 -26.72 14.84 -0.25
N ALA A 18 -26.38 13.78 0.50
CA ALA A 18 -26.31 13.86 1.95
C ALA A 18 -25.24 14.91 2.26
N ARG A 19 -25.68 16.13 2.58
CA ARG A 19 -24.80 17.18 3.07
C ARG A 19 -24.25 16.69 4.41
N LEU A 20 -23.05 16.12 4.38
CA LEU A 20 -22.24 15.94 5.57
C LEU A 20 -22.04 17.34 6.17
N LEU A 21 -22.77 17.63 7.23
CA LEU A 21 -22.54 18.81 8.04
C LEU A 21 -21.23 18.58 8.79
N THR A 22 -20.12 18.91 8.13
CA THR A 22 -18.83 19.07 8.79
C THR A 22 -18.93 20.33 9.65
N VAL A 23 -19.23 20.18 10.94
CA VAL A 23 -19.14 21.29 11.90
C VAL A 23 -17.65 21.52 12.15
N ALA A 24 -17.04 22.37 11.32
CA ALA A 24 -15.70 22.88 11.55
C ALA A 24 -15.75 23.91 12.69
N LEU A 25 -15.14 23.59 13.83
CA LEU A 25 -14.97 24.52 14.95
C LEU A 25 -13.84 25.51 14.59
N LEU A 26 -14.20 26.64 13.99
CA LEU A 26 -13.29 27.74 13.67
C LEU A 26 -13.09 28.61 14.91
N VAL A 27 -11.96 28.46 15.60
CA VAL A 27 -11.54 29.37 16.67
C VAL A 27 -10.82 30.56 16.03
N LEU A 28 -11.58 31.61 15.73
CA LEU A 28 -11.05 32.93 15.32
C LEU A 28 -10.90 33.78 16.58
N VAL A 29 -9.66 33.96 17.05
CA VAL A 29 -9.34 34.93 18.12
C VAL A 29 -9.19 36.31 17.46
N ALA A 30 -10.28 37.06 17.43
CA ALA A 30 -10.25 38.48 17.08
C ALA A 30 -10.20 39.32 18.37
N PHE A 31 -9.11 40.07 18.56
CA PHE A 31 -9.04 41.10 19.59
C PHE A 31 -9.94 42.28 19.18
N ALA A 32 -11.08 42.44 19.85
CA ALA A 32 -11.98 43.57 19.68
C ALA A 32 -11.65 44.70 20.69
N PRO A 33 -11.83 45.99 20.33
CA PRO A 33 -11.60 47.13 21.23
C PRO A 33 -12.60 47.14 22.41
N PRO A 34 -12.32 47.86 23.51
CA PRO A 34 -13.14 47.85 24.72
C PRO A 34 -14.54 48.44 24.44
N ALA A 35 -15.55 47.58 24.57
CA ALA A 35 -16.96 47.91 24.46
C ALA A 35 -17.46 48.61 25.76
N PRO A 36 -18.58 49.38 25.71
CA PRO A 36 -19.24 49.89 26.92
C PRO A 36 -19.51 48.75 27.91
N ALA A 37 -19.53 49.07 29.21
CA ALA A 37 -19.67 48.11 30.31
C ALA A 37 -20.77 47.08 29.98
N GLY A 38 -20.34 45.86 29.68
CA GLY A 38 -21.26 44.81 29.24
C GLY A 38 -22.11 44.35 30.41
N GLU A 39 -23.27 43.80 30.12
CA GLU A 39 -24.19 43.30 31.13
C GLU A 39 -23.49 42.31 32.07
N THR A 40 -23.84 42.36 33.36
CA THR A 40 -23.44 41.33 34.32
C THR A 40 -24.58 40.33 34.42
N TRP A 41 -24.30 39.06 34.11
CA TRP A 41 -25.27 37.98 34.22
C TRP A 41 -24.92 37.10 35.41
N GLN A 42 -25.91 36.78 36.24
CA GLN A 42 -25.79 35.78 37.28
C GLN A 42 -26.59 34.53 36.87
N ILE A 43 -25.90 33.40 36.75
CA ILE A 43 -26.50 32.12 36.35
C ILE A 43 -26.07 31.08 37.38
N GLY A 44 -27.00 30.70 38.26
CA GLY A 44 -26.69 29.91 39.44
C GLY A 44 -25.64 30.61 40.31
N ASP A 45 -24.58 29.87 40.66
CA ASP A 45 -23.47 30.36 41.49
C ASP A 45 -22.41 31.13 40.70
N ARG A 46 -22.59 31.31 39.39
CA ARG A 46 -21.60 31.94 38.50
C ARG A 46 -22.04 33.32 38.07
N THR A 47 -21.14 34.29 38.22
CA THR A 47 -21.31 35.66 37.74
C THR A 47 -20.39 35.91 36.54
N PHE A 48 -20.99 36.37 35.44
CA PHE A 48 -20.29 36.72 34.21
C PHE A 48 -20.35 38.24 34.03
N HIS A 49 -19.20 38.91 33.97
CA HIS A 49 -19.11 40.35 33.75
C HIS A 49 -18.75 40.66 32.30
N ASN A 50 -19.19 41.81 31.80
CA ASN A 50 -18.96 42.25 30.42
C ASN A 50 -19.47 41.25 29.38
N VAL A 51 -20.68 40.71 29.59
CA VAL A 51 -21.24 39.69 28.70
C VAL A 51 -21.59 40.28 27.33
N ARG A 52 -21.13 39.62 26.29
CA ARG A 52 -21.51 39.81 24.89
C ARG A 52 -21.99 38.50 24.31
N VAL A 53 -23.16 38.50 23.68
CA VAL A 53 -23.75 37.31 23.06
C VAL A 53 -23.10 37.03 21.70
N GLY A 54 -22.70 35.78 21.50
CA GLY A 54 -22.18 35.24 20.25
C GLY A 54 -23.20 34.37 19.52
N GLU A 55 -22.73 33.22 19.03
CA GLU A 55 -23.58 32.27 18.30
C GLU A 55 -24.71 31.71 19.19
N LYS A 56 -25.87 31.53 18.57
CA LYS A 56 -27.07 30.99 19.20
C LYS A 56 -27.58 29.80 18.41
N THR A 57 -27.80 28.70 19.10
CA THR A 57 -28.50 27.51 18.60
C THR A 57 -29.84 27.35 19.33
N PRO A 58 -30.71 26.41 18.92
CA PRO A 58 -31.93 26.10 19.67
C PRO A 58 -31.69 25.62 21.11
N THR A 59 -30.48 25.15 21.45
CA THR A 59 -30.17 24.58 22.77
C THR A 59 -29.16 25.39 23.56
N SER A 60 -28.38 26.26 22.93
CA SER A 60 -27.29 26.95 23.60
C SER A 60 -27.07 28.36 23.09
N VAL A 61 -26.48 29.20 23.94
CA VAL A 61 -25.94 30.49 23.58
C VAL A 61 -24.48 30.56 23.98
N THR A 62 -23.62 30.98 23.07
CA THR A 62 -22.22 31.26 23.36
C THR A 62 -22.11 32.70 23.83
N ILE A 63 -21.44 32.92 24.96
CA ILE A 63 -21.16 34.26 25.50
C ILE A 63 -19.66 34.51 25.56
N PHE A 64 -19.28 35.75 25.26
CA PHE A 64 -17.97 36.31 25.53
C PHE A 64 -18.08 37.17 26.78
N HIS A 65 -17.19 36.99 27.75
CA HIS A 65 -17.20 37.73 29.01
C HIS A 65 -15.76 37.98 29.47
N SER A 66 -15.58 38.73 30.56
CA SER A 66 -14.26 39.09 31.09
C SER A 66 -13.35 37.90 31.42
N GLY A 67 -13.92 36.70 31.61
CA GLY A 67 -13.22 35.45 31.91
C GLY A 67 -13.03 34.52 30.72
N GLY A 68 -13.42 34.94 29.50
CA GLY A 68 -13.27 34.14 28.28
C GLY A 68 -14.59 33.84 27.56
N ILE A 69 -14.64 32.71 26.87
CA ILE A 69 -15.80 32.26 26.08
C ILE A 69 -16.46 31.11 26.84
N THR A 70 -17.77 31.21 27.08
CA THR A 70 -18.56 30.15 27.71
C THR A 70 -19.77 29.83 26.85
N GLN A 71 -20.04 28.55 26.60
CA GLN A 71 -21.29 28.07 26.00
C GLN A 71 -22.27 27.70 27.13
N LEU A 72 -23.45 28.31 27.12
CA LEU A 72 -24.49 28.12 28.13
C LEU A 72 -25.67 27.36 27.54
N ASP A 73 -26.21 26.38 28.27
CA ASP A 73 -27.45 25.69 27.90
C ASP A 73 -28.63 26.63 28.16
N LEU A 74 -29.42 26.90 27.12
CA LEU A 74 -30.59 27.78 27.20
C LEU A 74 -31.62 27.24 28.21
N ALA A 75 -31.71 25.93 28.41
CA ALA A 75 -32.64 25.33 29.37
C ALA A 75 -32.34 25.66 30.83
N GLN A 76 -31.08 26.02 31.13
CA GLN A 76 -30.59 26.29 32.49
C GLN A 76 -30.50 27.79 32.80
N LEU A 77 -30.85 28.65 31.83
CA LEU A 77 -30.83 30.09 32.03
C LEU A 77 -32.03 30.56 32.86
N PRO A 78 -31.93 31.71 33.56
CA PRO A 78 -33.08 32.40 34.14
C PRO A 78 -34.19 32.67 33.12
N ALA A 79 -35.44 32.73 33.59
CA ALA A 79 -36.62 32.88 32.73
C ALA A 79 -36.55 34.13 31.83
N GLU A 80 -35.97 35.23 32.32
CA GLU A 80 -35.79 36.46 31.55
C GLU A 80 -34.84 36.23 30.37
N LEU A 81 -33.77 35.47 30.59
CA LEU A 81 -32.80 35.14 29.54
C LEU A 81 -33.34 34.07 28.58
N GLN A 82 -34.10 33.09 29.06
CA GLN A 82 -34.81 32.15 28.19
C GLN A 82 -35.77 32.86 27.24
N GLN A 83 -36.55 33.82 27.75
CA GLN A 83 -37.46 34.63 26.95
C GLN A 83 -36.70 35.53 25.97
N ARG A 84 -35.62 36.20 26.42
CA ARG A 84 -34.77 37.03 25.56
C ARG A 84 -34.16 36.24 24.40
N PHE A 85 -33.80 34.99 24.63
CA PHE A 85 -33.29 34.09 23.59
C PHE A 85 -34.37 33.25 22.93
N GLY A 86 -35.66 33.50 23.16
CA GLY A 86 -36.75 32.77 22.50
C GLY A 86 -36.58 31.26 22.60
N TYR A 87 -36.18 30.77 23.78
CA TYR A 87 -36.02 29.34 24.04
C TYR A 87 -37.38 28.65 23.95
N ASP A 88 -37.43 27.61 23.12
CA ASP A 88 -38.61 26.75 22.95
C ASP A 88 -38.17 25.31 23.29
N PRO A 89 -38.70 24.72 24.38
CA PRO A 89 -38.35 23.37 24.79
C PRO A 89 -38.57 22.32 23.68
N ALA A 90 -39.67 22.42 22.91
CA ALA A 90 -39.98 21.46 21.86
C ALA A 90 -38.99 21.58 20.69
N ARG A 91 -38.62 22.81 20.33
CA ARG A 91 -37.60 23.07 19.29
C ARG A 91 -36.21 22.65 19.75
N ALA A 92 -35.87 22.86 21.02
CA ALA A 92 -34.61 22.43 21.62
C ALA A 92 -34.51 20.90 21.64
N ASP A 93 -35.56 20.19 22.03
CA ASP A 93 -35.59 18.73 22.05
C ASP A 93 -35.53 18.13 20.64
N ALA A 94 -36.25 18.69 19.68
CA ALA A 94 -36.16 18.29 18.28
C ALA A 94 -34.73 18.44 17.73
N TRP A 95 -34.05 19.55 18.06
CA TRP A 95 -32.67 19.81 17.69
C TRP A 95 -31.67 18.83 18.36
N ARG A 96 -31.83 18.57 19.66
CA ARG A 96 -31.00 17.57 20.39
C ARG A 96 -31.15 16.19 19.75
N GLU A 97 -32.37 15.81 19.39
CA GLU A 97 -32.67 14.54 18.76
C GLU A 97 -32.08 14.44 17.35
N GLU A 98 -32.13 15.52 16.56
CA GLU A 98 -31.52 15.59 15.23
C GLU A 98 -29.98 15.45 15.30
N ILE A 99 -29.32 16.19 16.19
CA ILE A 99 -27.86 16.05 16.42
C ILE A 99 -27.50 14.64 16.90
N ARG A 100 -28.31 14.07 17.82
CA ARG A 100 -28.11 12.69 18.31
C ARG A 100 -28.22 11.67 17.19
N LYS A 101 -29.24 11.79 16.33
CA LYS A 101 -29.42 10.93 15.14
C LYS A 101 -28.27 11.11 14.15
N GLY A 102 -27.84 12.35 13.89
CA GLY A 102 -26.70 12.65 13.02
C GLY A 102 -25.40 12.02 13.51
N HIS A 103 -25.04 12.23 14.77
CA HIS A 103 -23.85 11.61 15.38
C HIS A 103 -23.95 10.08 15.42
N ALA A 104 -25.13 9.53 15.71
CA ALA A 104 -25.34 8.08 15.68
C ALA A 104 -25.17 7.50 14.27
N ALA A 105 -25.68 8.19 13.24
CA ALA A 105 -25.53 7.79 11.85
C ALA A 105 -24.07 7.83 11.39
N THR A 106 -23.32 8.90 11.71
CA THR A 106 -21.89 9.00 11.39
C THR A 106 -21.10 7.89 12.06
N ARG A 107 -21.27 7.66 13.37
CA ARG A 107 -20.61 6.55 14.07
C ARG A 107 -20.97 5.19 13.50
N ALA A 108 -22.21 4.99 13.06
CA ALA A 108 -22.65 3.75 12.42
C ALA A 108 -21.97 3.55 11.06
N LEU A 109 -21.81 4.60 10.25
CA LEU A 109 -21.09 4.56 8.99
C LEU A 109 -19.60 4.26 9.19
N GLU A 110 -18.94 4.94 10.14
CA GLU A 110 -17.54 4.69 10.48
C GLU A 110 -17.31 3.25 10.97
N LYS A 111 -18.20 2.76 11.84
CA LYS A 111 -18.15 1.38 12.32
C LYS A 111 -18.32 0.37 11.18
N ARG A 112 -19.27 0.59 10.27
CA ARG A 112 -19.47 -0.26 9.07
C ARG A 112 -18.25 -0.24 8.15
N ALA A 113 -17.66 0.93 7.93
CA ALA A 113 -16.45 1.06 7.12
C ALA A 113 -15.26 0.31 7.76
N LEU A 114 -15.09 0.43 9.08
CA LEU A 114 -14.07 -0.33 9.81
C LEU A 114 -14.32 -1.84 9.76
N GLU A 115 -15.57 -2.28 9.90
CA GLU A 115 -15.95 -3.69 9.79
C GLU A 115 -15.68 -4.26 8.39
N LEU A 116 -15.99 -3.50 7.34
CA LEU A 116 -15.65 -3.86 5.95
C LEU A 116 -14.13 -4.02 5.78
N ARG A 117 -13.35 -3.01 6.21
CA ARG A 117 -11.88 -3.08 6.17
C ARG A 117 -11.33 -4.26 6.96
N ARG A 118 -11.91 -4.58 8.13
CA ARG A 118 -11.52 -5.75 8.93
C ARG A 118 -11.85 -7.06 8.22
N ARG A 119 -13.00 -7.16 7.54
CA ARG A 119 -13.38 -8.34 6.75
C ARG A 119 -12.46 -8.54 5.56
N GLU A 120 -12.19 -7.48 4.81
CA GLU A 120 -11.23 -7.48 3.71
C GLU A 120 -9.85 -7.91 4.23
N ALA A 121 -9.34 -7.28 5.30
CA ALA A 121 -8.06 -7.67 5.90
C ALA A 121 -8.03 -9.12 6.39
N ALA A 122 -9.13 -9.63 6.95
CA ALA A 122 -9.23 -11.03 7.39
C ALA A 122 -9.29 -12.00 6.20
N GLU A 123 -9.93 -11.63 5.10
CA GLU A 123 -9.95 -12.41 3.85
C GLU A 123 -8.56 -12.43 3.20
N VAL A 124 -7.89 -11.28 3.15
CA VAL A 124 -6.49 -11.13 2.76
C VAL A 124 -5.60 -12.01 3.63
N GLU A 125 -5.75 -11.98 4.96
CA GLU A 125 -4.95 -12.82 5.88
C GLU A 125 -5.24 -14.31 5.72
N ARG A 126 -6.50 -14.69 5.46
CA ARG A 126 -6.86 -16.09 5.15
C ARG A 126 -6.24 -16.56 3.84
N TYR A 127 -6.30 -15.73 2.81
CA TYR A 127 -5.66 -16.00 1.52
C TYR A 127 -4.14 -16.06 1.67
N ALA A 128 -3.55 -15.11 2.42
CA ALA A 128 -2.14 -15.09 2.78
C ALA A 128 -1.71 -16.36 3.49
N THR A 129 -2.48 -16.79 4.48
CA THR A 129 -2.21 -18.01 5.24
C THR A 129 -2.30 -19.22 4.34
N ALA A 130 -3.32 -19.32 3.48
CA ALA A 130 -3.43 -20.39 2.50
C ALA A 130 -2.25 -20.41 1.51
N GLN A 131 -1.79 -19.25 1.03
CA GLN A 131 -0.63 -19.12 0.15
C GLN A 131 0.70 -19.42 0.88
N ARG A 132 0.85 -18.98 2.14
CA ARG A 132 2.00 -19.32 3.00
C ARG A 132 2.09 -20.82 3.21
N HIS A 133 0.97 -21.49 3.49
CA HIS A 133 0.91 -22.94 3.64
C HIS A 133 1.14 -23.67 2.31
N ALA A 134 0.60 -23.15 1.20
CA ALA A 134 0.90 -23.68 -0.11
C ALA A 134 2.41 -23.60 -0.38
N VAL A 135 3.03 -22.41 -0.35
CA VAL A 135 4.43 -22.27 -0.77
C VAL A 135 5.46 -22.83 0.24
N ALA A 136 5.13 -22.92 1.53
CA ALA A 136 6.00 -23.57 2.50
C ALA A 136 6.07 -25.09 2.29
N ASP A 137 4.99 -25.72 1.80
CA ASP A 137 4.84 -27.18 1.68
C ASP A 137 4.79 -27.69 0.22
N THR A 138 4.76 -26.84 -0.81
CA THR A 138 4.51 -27.26 -2.22
C THR A 138 5.74 -27.73 -3.00
N LEU A 139 6.95 -27.68 -2.44
CA LEU A 139 8.08 -28.27 -3.15
C LEU A 139 8.03 -29.79 -2.97
N ASP A 140 7.27 -30.47 -3.83
CA ASP A 140 7.39 -31.93 -3.96
C ASP A 140 8.72 -32.25 -4.66
N PRO A 141 9.70 -32.85 -3.95
CA PRO A 141 10.99 -33.18 -4.55
C PRO A 141 10.86 -34.15 -5.72
N ALA A 142 9.74 -34.88 -5.84
CA ALA A 142 9.48 -35.80 -6.93
C ALA A 142 9.04 -35.10 -8.23
N THR A 143 8.48 -33.88 -8.17
CA THR A 143 7.98 -33.15 -9.35
C THR A 143 8.71 -31.83 -9.61
N PHE A 144 9.70 -31.50 -8.78
CA PHE A 144 10.52 -30.30 -8.94
C PHE A 144 11.34 -30.34 -10.25
N GLU A 145 11.06 -29.38 -11.15
CA GLU A 145 11.77 -29.22 -12.43
C GLU A 145 12.74 -28.03 -12.37
N ILE A 146 13.97 -28.22 -12.86
CA ILE A 146 14.89 -27.12 -13.16
C ILE A 146 14.92 -26.95 -14.67
N ARG A 147 14.36 -25.84 -15.17
CA ARG A 147 14.42 -25.48 -16.59
C ARG A 147 15.82 -24.99 -16.92
N ARG A 148 16.24 -25.07 -18.19
CA ARG A 148 17.55 -24.56 -18.59
C ARG A 148 17.69 -23.05 -18.42
N THR A 149 16.62 -22.31 -18.64
CA THR A 149 16.59 -20.86 -18.51
C THR A 149 15.19 -20.40 -18.15
N VAL A 150 15.11 -19.46 -17.21
CA VAL A 150 13.94 -18.63 -16.97
C VAL A 150 14.41 -17.19 -16.94
N ASP A 151 13.83 -16.32 -17.76
CA ASP A 151 14.21 -14.91 -17.83
C ASP A 151 12.98 -14.02 -17.89
N LEU A 152 12.73 -13.26 -16.82
CA LEU A 152 11.60 -12.34 -16.75
C LEU A 152 11.95 -10.93 -17.28
N ARG A 153 13.20 -10.64 -17.67
CA ARG A 153 13.58 -9.32 -18.21
C ARG A 153 12.72 -8.89 -19.42
N PRO A 154 12.38 -9.78 -20.38
CA PRO A 154 11.46 -9.43 -21.47
C PRO A 154 10.07 -9.05 -20.97
N VAL A 155 9.56 -9.75 -19.94
CA VAL A 155 8.24 -9.47 -19.33
C VAL A 155 8.26 -8.15 -18.59
N TYR A 156 9.31 -7.85 -17.82
CA TYR A 156 9.52 -6.55 -17.19
C TYR A 156 9.50 -5.41 -18.23
N ARG A 157 10.16 -5.61 -19.39
CA ARG A 157 10.16 -4.63 -20.48
C ARG A 157 8.77 -4.48 -21.11
N GLN A 158 8.08 -5.59 -21.37
CA GLN A 158 6.72 -5.58 -21.91
C GLN A 158 5.75 -4.81 -21.01
N TYR A 159 5.86 -4.97 -19.69
CA TYR A 159 5.04 -4.24 -18.73
C TYR A 159 5.49 -2.79 -18.51
N GLY A 160 6.61 -2.35 -19.07
CA GLY A 160 7.14 -0.99 -18.88
C GLY A 160 7.76 -0.75 -17.50
N ILE A 161 8.19 -1.82 -16.80
CA ILE A 161 8.77 -1.71 -15.46
C ILE A 161 10.24 -1.25 -15.59
N ALA A 162 10.49 0.03 -15.31
CA ALA A 162 11.79 0.66 -15.49
C ALA A 162 12.78 0.29 -14.39
N PHE A 163 14.04 -0.02 -14.71
CA PHE A 163 15.09 -0.30 -13.70
C PHE A 163 15.60 1.01 -13.06
N LYS A 164 15.25 1.22 -11.79
CA LYS A 164 15.44 2.49 -11.09
C LYS A 164 16.80 2.60 -10.38
N ASN A 165 17.07 3.78 -9.82
CA ASN A 165 18.32 4.10 -9.12
C ASN A 165 18.03 4.71 -7.75
N GLN A 166 18.49 4.06 -6.68
CA GLN A 166 18.36 4.52 -5.30
C GLN A 166 19.30 5.70 -4.95
N GLY A 167 20.29 5.96 -5.79
CA GLY A 167 21.33 6.94 -5.53
C GLY A 167 22.18 6.53 -4.32
N ARG A 168 22.46 7.50 -3.44
CA ARG A 168 23.28 7.29 -2.24
C ARG A 168 22.46 6.94 -1.00
N ARG A 169 21.13 6.90 -1.09
CA ARG A 169 20.27 6.58 0.05
C ARG A 169 20.31 5.08 0.31
N PRO A 170 20.31 4.62 1.58
CA PRO A 170 20.27 3.20 1.93
C PRO A 170 18.85 2.62 1.78
N SER A 171 18.20 2.83 0.63
CA SER A 171 16.80 2.47 0.39
C SER A 171 16.61 1.21 -0.45
N CYS A 172 17.64 0.39 -0.63
CA CYS A 172 17.58 -0.80 -1.50
C CYS A 172 16.39 -1.72 -1.20
N SER A 173 16.04 -1.91 0.08
CA SER A 173 14.89 -2.72 0.50
C SER A 173 13.58 -2.23 -0.09
N VAL A 174 13.38 -0.91 -0.17
CA VAL A 174 12.18 -0.29 -0.77
C VAL A 174 12.17 -0.54 -2.27
N PHE A 175 13.29 -0.29 -2.96
CA PHE A 175 13.39 -0.47 -4.42
C PHE A 175 13.19 -1.94 -4.84
N ALA A 176 13.79 -2.89 -4.10
CA ALA A 176 13.65 -4.31 -4.37
C ALA A 176 12.20 -4.79 -4.17
N LEU A 177 11.53 -4.30 -3.11
CA LEU A 177 10.13 -4.60 -2.85
C LEU A 177 9.22 -4.02 -3.94
N LEU A 178 9.35 -2.72 -4.25
CA LEU A 178 8.52 -2.08 -5.27
C LEU A 178 8.74 -2.70 -6.65
N GLY A 179 9.96 -3.15 -6.95
CA GLY A 179 10.25 -3.88 -8.19
C GLY A 179 9.52 -5.21 -8.37
N ALA A 180 9.26 -5.93 -7.28
CA ALA A 180 8.41 -7.11 -7.31
C ALA A 180 6.93 -6.72 -7.32
N LEU A 181 6.55 -5.69 -6.56
CA LEU A 181 5.17 -5.23 -6.45
C LEU A 181 4.63 -4.68 -7.78
N GLU A 182 5.41 -3.86 -8.48
CA GLU A 182 5.09 -3.36 -9.84
C GLU A 182 4.85 -4.53 -10.80
N TYR A 183 5.65 -5.60 -10.70
CA TYR A 183 5.47 -6.81 -11.51
C TYR A 183 4.18 -7.55 -11.17
N GLU A 184 3.86 -7.71 -9.89
CA GLU A 184 2.63 -8.35 -9.45
C GLU A 184 1.38 -7.57 -9.90
N TYR A 185 1.40 -6.24 -9.77
CA TYR A 185 0.32 -5.40 -10.31
C TYR A 185 0.22 -5.53 -11.83
N ALA A 186 1.34 -5.50 -12.55
CA ALA A 186 1.32 -5.64 -13.99
C ALA A 186 0.79 -6.99 -14.47
N ARG A 187 1.13 -8.07 -13.75
CA ARG A 187 0.63 -9.41 -14.01
C ARG A 187 -0.88 -9.53 -13.74
N ALA A 188 -1.38 -8.81 -12.74
CA ALA A 188 -2.79 -8.80 -12.35
C ALA A 188 -3.68 -7.94 -13.26
N PHE A 189 -3.17 -6.77 -13.69
CA PHE A 189 -3.97 -5.74 -14.35
C PHE A 189 -3.55 -5.45 -15.80
N GLY A 190 -2.48 -6.10 -16.29
CA GLY A 190 -2.00 -6.00 -17.66
C GLY A 190 -1.07 -4.82 -17.96
N HIS A 191 -0.82 -3.94 -17.00
CA HIS A 191 0.15 -2.84 -17.14
C HIS A 191 0.81 -2.52 -15.79
N ALA A 192 2.08 -2.08 -15.82
CA ALA A 192 2.71 -1.54 -14.61
C ALA A 192 2.38 -0.06 -14.44
N GLU A 193 2.11 0.35 -13.21
CA GLU A 193 2.20 1.75 -12.82
C GLU A 193 3.50 1.96 -12.06
N PRO A 194 4.34 2.94 -12.41
CA PRO A 194 5.53 3.26 -11.62
C PRO A 194 5.12 3.68 -10.20
N LEU A 195 5.64 2.98 -9.19
CA LEU A 195 5.34 3.25 -7.78
C LEU A 195 6.38 4.18 -7.15
N SER A 196 5.96 4.98 -6.18
CA SER A 196 6.81 5.97 -5.52
C SER A 196 7.67 5.34 -4.41
N GLU A 197 8.98 5.26 -4.64
CA GLU A 197 9.94 4.94 -3.58
C GLU A 197 9.95 6.03 -2.51
N GLU A 198 9.83 7.29 -2.91
CA GLU A 198 9.85 8.44 -2.01
C GLU A 198 8.72 8.34 -0.96
N PHE A 199 7.51 7.99 -1.41
CA PHE A 199 6.36 7.78 -0.55
C PHE A 199 6.60 6.65 0.43
N LEU A 200 7.08 5.50 -0.05
CA LEU A 200 7.25 4.33 0.81
C LEU A 200 8.43 4.50 1.79
N ILE A 201 9.49 5.22 1.41
CA ILE A 201 10.55 5.64 2.34
C ILE A 201 9.98 6.55 3.43
N TRP A 202 9.20 7.57 3.05
CA TRP A 202 8.54 8.45 4.02
C TRP A 202 7.62 7.67 4.96
N ALA A 203 6.75 6.80 4.42
CA ALA A 203 5.80 6.03 5.20
C ALA A 203 6.52 5.10 6.19
N THR A 204 7.63 4.49 5.77
CA THR A 204 8.44 3.62 6.62
C THR A 204 9.02 4.39 7.81
N LEU A 205 9.59 5.58 7.57
CA LEU A 205 10.15 6.41 8.64
C LEU A 205 9.09 7.02 9.54
N HIS A 206 7.99 7.48 8.96
CA HIS A 206 6.88 8.07 9.70
C HIS A 206 6.23 7.07 10.66
N GLN A 207 6.11 5.80 10.25
CA GLN A 207 5.57 4.73 11.08
C GLN A 207 6.56 4.22 12.13
N ASN A 208 7.87 4.28 11.85
CA ASN A 208 8.92 3.77 12.73
C ASN A 208 9.84 4.92 13.17
N PRO A 209 9.36 5.81 14.06
CA PRO A 209 10.17 6.93 14.53
C PRO A 209 11.40 6.40 15.28
N GLY A 210 12.59 6.86 14.89
CA GLY A 210 13.86 6.45 15.49
C GLY A 210 14.63 5.37 14.72
N THR A 211 14.10 4.83 13.61
CA THR A 211 14.90 3.98 12.70
C THR A 211 16.12 4.76 12.19
N PRO A 212 17.35 4.24 12.35
CA PRO A 212 18.55 4.87 11.83
C PRO A 212 18.47 5.02 10.31
N VAL A 213 18.38 6.26 9.83
CA VAL A 213 18.17 6.55 8.40
C VAL A 213 19.36 6.16 7.51
N ASP A 214 20.53 5.95 8.10
CA ASP A 214 21.78 5.64 7.40
C ASP A 214 22.03 4.12 7.26
N ASP A 215 21.33 3.29 8.02
CA ASP A 215 21.51 1.82 8.03
C ASP A 215 20.57 1.10 7.04
N GLY A 216 19.61 1.84 6.47
CA GLY A 216 18.57 1.33 5.60
C GLY A 216 17.40 0.70 6.36
N PHE A 217 16.52 0.01 5.63
CA PHE A 217 15.24 -0.47 6.16
C PHE A 217 15.17 -1.99 6.21
N HIS A 218 14.66 -2.52 7.33
CA HIS A 218 14.31 -3.93 7.39
C HIS A 218 13.04 -4.19 6.56
N PHE A 219 13.00 -5.29 5.79
CA PHE A 219 11.82 -5.62 4.99
C PHE A 219 10.51 -5.67 5.78
N ARG A 220 10.56 -6.11 7.05
CA ARG A 220 9.37 -6.12 7.92
C ARG A 220 8.81 -4.72 8.16
N GLU A 221 9.66 -3.71 8.31
CA GLU A 221 9.27 -2.31 8.48
C GLU A 221 8.66 -1.79 7.18
N VAL A 222 9.33 -2.03 6.03
CA VAL A 222 8.86 -1.59 4.71
C VAL A 222 7.50 -2.23 4.36
N ILE A 223 7.35 -3.53 4.59
CA ILE A 223 6.09 -4.26 4.34
C ILE A 223 5.00 -3.75 5.27
N SER A 224 5.30 -3.55 6.56
CA SER A 224 4.32 -3.02 7.52
C SER A 224 3.85 -1.61 7.13
N ALA A 225 4.77 -0.76 6.66
CA ALA A 225 4.44 0.56 6.13
C ALA A 225 3.59 0.48 4.86
N LEU A 226 3.93 -0.40 3.92
CA LEU A 226 3.12 -0.66 2.72
C LEU A 226 1.70 -1.12 3.09
N GLN A 227 1.56 -2.04 4.04
CA GLN A 227 0.25 -2.55 4.45
C GLN A 227 -0.59 -1.53 5.20
N THR A 228 0.06 -0.57 5.88
CA THR A 228 -0.62 0.48 6.65
C THR A 228 -0.99 1.68 5.78
N TRP A 229 -0.07 2.16 4.96
CA TRP A 229 -0.19 3.40 4.20
C TRP A 229 -0.44 3.19 2.71
N GLY A 230 -0.16 1.99 2.19
CA GLY A 230 -0.12 1.74 0.77
C GLY A 230 1.12 2.34 0.11
N VAL A 231 1.03 2.54 -1.21
CA VAL A 231 2.08 3.23 -1.97
C VAL A 231 1.46 3.99 -3.14
N ALA A 232 1.82 5.27 -3.23
CA ALA A 232 1.36 6.15 -4.30
C ALA A 232 2.08 5.89 -5.62
N ARG A 233 1.48 6.32 -6.73
CA ARG A 233 2.17 6.41 -8.03
C ARG A 233 3.34 7.38 -7.96
N GLN A 234 4.42 7.05 -8.67
CA GLN A 234 5.66 7.83 -8.72
C GLN A 234 5.42 9.25 -9.25
N GLU A 235 4.44 9.46 -10.12
CA GLU A 235 4.10 10.80 -10.63
C GLU A 235 3.57 11.76 -9.56
N LEU A 236 2.91 11.22 -8.52
CA LEU A 236 2.37 12.02 -7.41
C LEU A 236 3.43 12.35 -6.36
N MET A 237 4.46 11.52 -6.25
CA MET A 237 5.59 11.77 -5.35
C MET A 237 6.89 11.22 -5.96
N PRO A 238 7.58 11.99 -6.80
CA PRO A 238 8.78 11.53 -7.48
C PRO A 238 9.95 11.26 -6.53
N ASN A 239 10.79 10.29 -6.88
CA ASN A 239 12.04 10.02 -6.16
C ASN A 239 13.00 11.22 -6.24
N THR A 240 13.44 11.71 -5.08
CA THR A 240 14.38 12.83 -5.01
C THR A 240 15.84 12.35 -4.97
N PHE A 241 16.79 13.21 -5.31
CA PHE A 241 18.22 12.89 -5.15
C PHE A 241 18.89 13.97 -4.31
N GLY A 242 19.77 13.56 -3.40
CA GLY A 242 20.51 14.49 -2.52
C GLY A 242 19.76 14.92 -1.26
N ILE A 243 18.46 14.60 -1.12
CA ILE A 243 17.67 14.82 0.10
C ILE A 243 17.83 13.60 1.01
N LYS A 244 18.03 13.82 2.32
CA LYS A 244 18.11 12.71 3.28
C LYS A 244 16.73 12.07 3.48
N PRO A 245 16.65 10.76 3.77
CA PRO A 245 15.37 10.11 4.07
C PRO A 245 14.55 10.81 5.16
N SER A 246 15.20 11.34 6.20
CA SER A 246 14.55 12.09 7.30
C SER A 246 13.97 13.45 6.90
N GLU A 247 14.38 13.99 5.74
CA GLU A 247 14.01 15.31 5.25
C GLU A 247 12.94 15.23 4.14
N ILE A 248 12.48 14.01 3.80
CA ILE A 248 11.42 13.82 2.82
C ILE A 248 10.14 14.49 3.35
N ALA A 249 9.60 15.41 2.55
CA ALA A 249 8.37 16.10 2.89
C ALA A 249 7.19 15.12 2.98
N PRO A 250 6.22 15.33 3.88
CA PRO A 250 5.02 14.53 3.90
C PRO A 250 4.29 14.55 2.55
N PRO A 251 3.71 13.42 2.10
CA PRO A 251 2.90 13.38 0.89
C PRO A 251 1.72 14.34 1.00
N ASP A 252 1.21 14.83 -0.12
CA ASP A 252 -0.03 15.61 -0.13
C ASP A 252 -1.28 14.72 0.03
N ALA A 253 -2.47 15.32 -0.05
CA ALA A 253 -3.72 14.58 0.10
C ALA A 253 -3.96 13.60 -1.06
N ASP A 254 -3.55 13.95 -2.27
CA ASP A 254 -3.79 13.16 -3.48
C ASP A 254 -2.89 11.92 -3.50
N ALA A 255 -1.61 12.08 -3.18
CA ALA A 255 -0.67 10.96 -3.03
C ALA A 255 -1.12 9.99 -1.92
N ARG A 256 -1.60 10.50 -0.77
CA ARG A 256 -2.15 9.64 0.29
C ARG A 256 -3.41 8.90 -0.15
N ALA A 257 -4.32 9.56 -0.85
CA ALA A 257 -5.55 8.94 -1.32
C ALA A 257 -5.27 7.85 -2.38
N ASP A 258 -4.36 8.13 -3.32
CA ASP A 258 -3.92 7.18 -4.34
C ASP A 258 -3.24 5.95 -3.72
N ALA A 259 -2.46 6.12 -2.65
CA ALA A 259 -1.74 5.04 -2.00
C ALA A 259 -2.63 3.94 -1.41
N LEU A 260 -3.79 4.30 -0.84
CA LEU A 260 -4.67 3.39 -0.09
C LEU A 260 -5.14 2.17 -0.89
N GLY A 261 -5.22 2.27 -2.21
CA GLY A 261 -5.60 1.16 -3.09
C GLY A 261 -4.52 0.10 -3.26
N ARG A 262 -3.27 0.35 -2.81
CA ARG A 262 -2.11 -0.50 -3.07
C ARG A 262 -1.46 -1.10 -1.81
N ASN A 263 -2.24 -1.28 -0.74
CA ASN A 263 -1.76 -1.76 0.56
C ASN A 263 -1.95 -3.27 0.81
N GLN A 264 -2.43 -4.01 -0.20
CA GLN A 264 -2.91 -5.38 -0.01
C GLN A 264 -1.85 -6.47 -0.24
N ALA A 265 -0.62 -6.10 -0.59
CA ALA A 265 0.42 -7.07 -0.91
C ALA A 265 0.80 -7.92 0.32
N ILE A 266 0.87 -9.23 0.10
CA ILE A 266 1.24 -10.21 1.11
C ILE A 266 2.63 -10.77 0.81
N PRO A 267 3.59 -10.70 1.74
CA PRO A 267 4.85 -11.41 1.59
C PRO A 267 4.67 -12.91 1.93
N VAL A 268 5.19 -13.77 1.06
CA VAL A 268 5.35 -15.20 1.32
C VAL A 268 6.83 -15.48 1.55
N TRP A 269 7.18 -15.67 2.82
CA TRP A 269 8.56 -15.77 3.28
C TRP A 269 9.16 -17.15 3.05
N TYR A 270 10.40 -17.17 2.59
CA TYR A 270 11.22 -18.37 2.54
C TYR A 270 12.12 -18.46 3.77
N ARG A 271 12.23 -19.66 4.33
CA ARG A 271 13.24 -19.96 5.34
C ARG A 271 14.61 -20.03 4.69
N THR A 272 15.41 -18.98 4.84
CA THR A 272 16.81 -18.95 4.41
C THR A 272 17.65 -19.94 5.24
N GLY A 273 18.66 -20.55 4.62
CA GLY A 273 19.51 -21.59 5.25
C GLY A 273 18.91 -23.00 5.34
N ASP A 274 17.67 -23.21 4.90
CA ASP A 274 17.13 -24.55 4.66
C ASP A 274 17.65 -25.13 3.33
N LYS A 275 17.88 -26.45 3.28
CA LYS A 275 18.38 -27.18 2.10
C LYS A 275 17.48 -27.04 0.87
N TYR A 276 16.19 -26.77 1.06
CA TYR A 276 15.24 -26.55 -0.04
C TYR A 276 15.06 -25.09 -0.44
N PHE A 277 15.78 -24.15 0.20
CA PHE A 277 15.61 -22.72 -0.05
C PHE A 277 15.83 -22.36 -1.52
N VAL A 278 16.95 -22.77 -2.11
CA VAL A 278 17.27 -22.45 -3.51
C VAL A 278 16.27 -23.10 -4.47
N ALA A 279 15.85 -24.35 -4.18
CA ALA A 279 14.84 -25.03 -4.96
C ALA A 279 13.50 -24.28 -4.97
N ARG A 280 13.06 -23.74 -3.83
CA ARG A 280 11.84 -22.91 -3.77
C ARG A 280 11.96 -21.58 -4.53
N VAL A 281 13.16 -20.99 -4.60
CA VAL A 281 13.42 -19.81 -5.44
C VAL A 281 13.30 -20.18 -6.92
N ILE A 282 13.88 -21.30 -7.35
CA ILE A 282 13.76 -21.82 -8.73
C ILE A 282 12.29 -22.07 -9.07
N ASP A 283 11.55 -22.74 -8.19
CA ASP A 283 10.14 -23.06 -8.40
C ASP A 283 9.26 -21.80 -8.54
N ALA A 284 9.49 -20.78 -7.70
CA ALA A 284 8.80 -19.50 -7.85
C ALA A 284 9.06 -18.85 -9.21
N LEU A 285 10.31 -18.88 -9.67
CA LEU A 285 10.69 -18.33 -10.97
C LEU A 285 10.08 -19.13 -12.13
N ASN A 286 9.99 -20.46 -12.02
CA ASN A 286 9.30 -21.30 -13.02
C ASN A 286 7.84 -20.91 -13.21
N HIS A 287 7.21 -20.40 -12.15
CA HIS A 287 5.85 -19.85 -12.13
C HIS A 287 5.82 -18.33 -12.40
N ALA A 288 6.87 -17.79 -13.02
CA ALA A 288 7.02 -16.38 -13.37
C ALA A 288 6.83 -15.43 -12.17
N THR A 289 7.25 -15.84 -10.97
CA THR A 289 7.12 -15.05 -9.75
C THR A 289 8.49 -14.54 -9.30
N PRO A 290 8.74 -13.21 -9.34
CA PRO A 290 9.99 -12.62 -8.85
C PRO A 290 10.16 -12.83 -7.34
N VAL A 291 11.41 -12.99 -6.90
CA VAL A 291 11.75 -13.20 -5.49
C VAL A 291 12.59 -12.05 -4.97
N VAL A 292 12.09 -11.33 -3.97
CA VAL A 292 12.85 -10.30 -3.26
C VAL A 292 13.80 -10.98 -2.29
N VAL A 293 15.07 -10.59 -2.31
CA VAL A 293 16.09 -11.11 -1.40
C VAL A 293 16.90 -9.99 -0.77
N GLY A 294 17.17 -10.13 0.53
CA GLY A 294 18.23 -9.41 1.22
C GLY A 294 19.42 -10.34 1.35
N ILE A 295 20.59 -9.92 0.89
CA ILE A 295 21.78 -10.76 0.82
C ILE A 295 22.98 -10.03 1.41
N ARG A 296 23.86 -10.76 2.10
CA ARG A 296 25.14 -10.19 2.53
C ARG A 296 25.93 -9.76 1.29
N TRP A 297 26.46 -8.54 1.33
CA TRP A 297 27.03 -7.90 0.15
C TRP A 297 28.56 -7.78 0.26
N PRO A 298 29.31 -8.05 -0.82
CA PRO A 298 30.75 -7.87 -0.81
C PRO A 298 31.12 -6.40 -0.98
N HIS A 299 32.41 -6.09 -0.83
CA HIS A 299 32.89 -4.72 -0.98
C HIS A 299 32.54 -4.16 -2.37
N PRO A 300 32.01 -2.93 -2.51
CA PRO A 300 31.54 -2.40 -3.80
C PRO A 300 32.57 -2.46 -4.94
N ASN A 301 33.85 -2.27 -4.64
CA ASN A 301 34.92 -2.39 -5.64
C ASN A 301 35.05 -3.79 -6.25
N THR A 302 34.64 -4.86 -5.55
CA THR A 302 34.62 -6.23 -6.09
C THR A 302 33.56 -6.41 -7.18
N LEU A 303 32.53 -5.55 -7.18
CA LEU A 303 31.40 -5.61 -8.12
C LEU A 303 31.45 -4.57 -9.23
N ARG A 304 32.50 -3.71 -9.27
CA ARG A 304 32.65 -2.69 -10.31
C ARG A 304 32.77 -3.29 -11.72
N ASN A 305 33.51 -4.39 -11.84
CA ASN A 305 33.80 -5.03 -13.13
C ASN A 305 33.33 -6.50 -13.18
N ASN A 306 32.77 -7.00 -12.08
CA ASN A 306 32.28 -8.37 -11.96
C ASN A 306 30.94 -8.37 -11.23
N HIS A 307 29.85 -8.39 -11.98
CA HIS A 307 28.49 -8.30 -11.45
C HIS A 307 27.92 -9.66 -11.04
N LEU A 308 28.79 -10.68 -10.94
CA LEU A 308 28.45 -12.03 -10.47
C LEU A 308 28.90 -12.21 -9.02
N LEU A 309 27.94 -12.50 -8.16
CA LEU A 309 28.14 -12.97 -6.79
C LEU A 309 28.31 -14.49 -6.79
N ARG A 310 29.51 -14.98 -6.47
CA ARG A 310 29.85 -16.41 -6.46
C ARG A 310 30.75 -16.79 -5.30
N ASP A 311 31.98 -16.26 -5.28
CA ASP A 311 33.02 -16.64 -4.30
C ASP A 311 33.48 -15.44 -3.45
N GLN A 312 32.93 -14.24 -3.69
CA GLN A 312 33.38 -13.02 -3.03
C GLN A 312 33.02 -13.05 -1.56
N ARG A 313 33.98 -12.79 -0.67
CA ARG A 313 33.68 -12.68 0.77
C ARG A 313 32.78 -11.46 1.06
N PRO A 314 31.58 -11.64 1.64
CA PRO A 314 30.75 -10.51 2.06
C PRO A 314 31.39 -9.73 3.21
N LEU A 315 31.05 -8.44 3.32
CA LEU A 315 31.41 -7.64 4.50
C LEU A 315 30.48 -7.98 5.66
N SER A 316 30.99 -7.98 6.89
CA SER A 316 30.25 -8.40 8.09
C SER A 316 29.03 -7.52 8.40
N HIS A 317 29.05 -6.25 8.00
CA HIS A 317 27.98 -5.27 8.25
C HIS A 317 27.32 -4.76 6.96
N SER A 318 27.52 -5.45 5.83
CA SER A 318 26.93 -5.03 4.56
C SER A 318 25.87 -6.02 4.11
N ALA A 319 24.67 -5.51 3.92
CA ALA A 319 23.57 -6.19 3.29
C ALA A 319 23.03 -5.32 2.16
N HIS A 320 22.48 -5.96 1.14
CA HIS A 320 21.82 -5.27 0.04
C HIS A 320 20.59 -6.06 -0.39
N ALA A 321 19.56 -5.34 -0.82
CA ALA A 321 18.31 -5.93 -1.27
C ALA A 321 18.18 -5.83 -2.78
N VAL A 322 17.80 -6.94 -3.41
CA VAL A 322 17.62 -7.06 -4.86
C VAL A 322 16.40 -7.94 -5.16
N THR A 323 15.93 -7.93 -6.41
CA THR A 323 14.84 -8.81 -6.86
C THR A 323 15.38 -9.81 -7.86
N ILE A 324 15.31 -11.11 -7.55
CA ILE A 324 15.63 -12.19 -8.47
C ILE A 324 14.49 -12.31 -9.49
N ILE A 325 14.85 -12.26 -10.77
CA ILE A 325 13.92 -12.18 -11.91
C ILE A 325 14.22 -13.23 -12.98
N GLY A 326 15.01 -14.25 -12.66
CA GLY A 326 15.35 -15.31 -13.59
C GLY A 326 16.52 -16.14 -13.11
N TYR A 327 16.87 -17.15 -13.90
CA TYR A 327 18.05 -17.98 -13.73
C TYR A 327 18.45 -18.67 -15.03
N GLU A 328 19.71 -19.08 -15.09
CA GLU A 328 20.28 -19.99 -16.08
C GLU A 328 20.81 -21.23 -15.35
N SER A 329 20.47 -22.41 -15.85
CA SER A 329 20.94 -23.71 -15.34
C SER A 329 21.20 -24.66 -16.51
N PRO A 330 22.32 -24.52 -17.22
CA PRO A 330 22.59 -25.30 -18.44
C PRO A 330 22.54 -26.82 -18.21
N GLU A 331 23.03 -27.26 -17.05
CA GLU A 331 23.06 -28.66 -16.62
C GLU A 331 21.76 -29.13 -15.96
N GLY A 332 20.81 -28.23 -15.68
CA GLY A 332 19.57 -28.56 -14.98
C GLY A 332 19.78 -29.00 -13.53
N THR A 333 20.80 -28.44 -12.86
CA THR A 333 21.14 -28.76 -11.46
C THR A 333 21.08 -27.51 -10.59
N ILE A 334 20.80 -27.68 -9.29
CA ILE A 334 20.79 -26.55 -8.35
C ILE A 334 22.18 -25.91 -8.28
N ASP A 335 23.24 -26.70 -8.13
CA ASP A 335 24.60 -26.19 -7.96
C ASP A 335 25.13 -25.45 -9.20
N GLY A 336 24.74 -25.88 -10.40
CA GLY A 336 25.05 -25.21 -11.67
C GLY A 336 24.18 -23.97 -11.95
N THR A 337 23.19 -23.66 -11.09
CA THR A 337 22.26 -22.56 -11.34
C THR A 337 22.88 -21.20 -11.01
N THR A 338 22.77 -20.26 -11.94
CA THR A 338 23.08 -18.83 -11.74
C THR A 338 21.81 -18.00 -11.88
N PHE A 339 21.45 -17.27 -10.84
CA PHE A 339 20.28 -16.39 -10.78
C PHE A 339 20.57 -15.03 -11.40
N ILE A 340 19.57 -14.46 -12.07
CA ILE A 340 19.57 -13.10 -12.60
C ILE A 340 18.78 -12.23 -11.63
N PHE A 341 19.39 -11.16 -11.13
CA PHE A 341 18.70 -10.20 -10.27
C PHE A 341 18.68 -8.80 -10.87
N ARG A 342 17.57 -8.08 -10.62
CA ARG A 342 17.43 -6.64 -10.82
C ARG A 342 18.02 -5.91 -9.62
N ASN A 343 18.91 -4.97 -9.91
CA ASN A 343 19.50 -4.08 -8.93
C ASN A 343 18.82 -2.70 -8.95
N SER A 344 19.10 -1.89 -7.93
CA SER A 344 18.62 -0.52 -7.74
C SER A 344 19.72 0.52 -7.94
N TYR A 345 20.75 0.20 -8.75
CA TYR A 345 21.87 1.10 -9.08
C TYR A 345 21.75 1.74 -10.48
N GLY A 346 20.56 1.69 -11.08
CA GLY A 346 20.28 2.20 -12.41
C GLY A 346 20.74 1.27 -13.54
N THR A 347 20.29 1.58 -14.76
CA THR A 347 20.51 0.75 -15.97
C THR A 347 21.96 0.72 -16.44
N GLN A 348 22.79 1.69 -16.05
CA GLN A 348 24.22 1.74 -16.39
C GLN A 348 25.06 0.77 -15.54
N TRP A 349 24.53 0.28 -14.42
CA TRP A 349 25.22 -0.70 -13.61
C TRP A 349 24.98 -2.10 -14.14
N GLY A 350 26.03 -2.92 -14.21
CA GLY A 350 25.87 -4.33 -14.53
C GLY A 350 25.42 -4.62 -15.96
N LEU A 351 24.65 -5.68 -16.09
CA LEU A 351 24.04 -6.12 -17.35
C LEU A 351 22.71 -5.38 -17.56
N GLY A 352 22.76 -4.07 -17.81
CA GLY A 352 21.56 -3.25 -18.02
C GLY A 352 20.73 -3.03 -16.76
N GLY A 353 21.37 -2.87 -15.61
CA GLY A 353 20.75 -2.82 -14.28
C GLY A 353 20.60 -4.17 -13.60
N CYS A 354 21.04 -5.25 -14.23
CA CYS A 354 21.03 -6.60 -13.67
C CYS A 354 22.41 -7.07 -13.20
N GLY A 355 22.42 -7.99 -12.24
CA GLY A 355 23.59 -8.78 -11.87
C GLY A 355 23.26 -10.26 -11.80
N LEU A 356 24.25 -11.06 -11.45
CA LEU A 356 24.15 -12.51 -11.36
C LEU A 356 24.50 -13.01 -9.95
N ILE A 357 23.86 -14.07 -9.48
CA ILE A 357 24.16 -14.73 -8.20
C ILE A 357 24.23 -16.24 -8.42
N ALA A 358 25.38 -16.87 -8.12
CA ALA A 358 25.48 -18.32 -8.12
C ALA A 358 24.64 -18.93 -6.98
N ALA A 359 24.03 -20.09 -7.21
CA ALA A 359 23.16 -20.77 -6.24
C ALA A 359 23.81 -20.96 -4.88
N ARG A 360 25.08 -21.36 -4.85
CA ARG A 360 25.87 -21.50 -3.61
C ARG A 360 25.93 -20.19 -2.83
N TYR A 361 26.22 -19.08 -3.51
CA TYR A 361 26.31 -17.77 -2.87
C TYR A 361 24.98 -17.35 -2.26
N LEU A 362 23.88 -17.56 -3.01
CA LEU A 362 22.53 -17.29 -2.53
C LEU A 362 22.20 -18.12 -1.28
N HIS A 363 22.48 -19.42 -1.31
CA HIS A 363 22.23 -20.33 -0.19
C HIS A 363 22.97 -19.91 1.08
N GLU A 364 24.26 -19.55 0.96
CA GLU A 364 25.12 -19.23 2.11
C GLU A 364 24.89 -17.81 2.67
N ASN A 365 24.42 -16.87 1.83
CA ASN A 365 24.45 -15.44 2.16
C ASN A 365 23.08 -14.74 2.18
N ALA A 366 21.99 -15.43 1.83
CA ALA A 366 20.65 -14.86 1.95
C ALA A 366 20.29 -14.63 3.44
N ILE A 367 19.97 -13.38 3.76
CA ILE A 367 19.51 -12.95 5.08
C ILE A 367 17.99 -13.11 5.16
N ALA A 368 17.31 -12.73 4.09
CA ALA A 368 15.85 -12.75 3.98
C ALA A 368 15.44 -13.00 2.53
N ALA A 369 14.33 -13.69 2.31
CA ALA A 369 13.78 -13.89 0.98
C ALA A 369 12.26 -14.08 1.04
N PHE A 370 11.55 -13.50 0.09
CA PHE A 370 10.11 -13.65 -0.07
C PHE A 370 9.67 -13.29 -1.49
N HIS A 371 8.52 -13.79 -1.92
CA HIS A 371 7.79 -13.19 -3.03
C HIS A 371 6.53 -12.49 -2.54
N LEU A 372 5.93 -11.68 -3.39
CA LEU A 372 4.68 -10.98 -3.10
C LEU A 372 3.52 -11.67 -3.79
N VAL A 373 2.36 -11.66 -3.12
CA VAL A 373 1.09 -12.10 -3.71
C VAL A 373 0.06 -10.99 -3.50
N LEU A 374 -0.72 -10.72 -4.54
CA LEU A 374 -1.89 -9.85 -4.47
C LEU A 374 -3.15 -10.69 -4.17
N PRO A 375 -3.99 -10.29 -3.21
CA PRO A 375 -5.28 -10.92 -2.96
C PRO A 375 -6.20 -10.83 -4.19
N GLY A 376 -6.97 -11.88 -4.45
CA GLY A 376 -7.99 -11.89 -5.51
C GLY A 376 -7.46 -12.06 -6.94
N THR A 377 -6.14 -12.14 -7.15
CA THR A 377 -5.56 -12.45 -8.45
C THR A 377 -5.40 -13.97 -8.58
N ARG A 378 -6.09 -14.56 -9.56
CA ARG A 378 -5.99 -16.01 -9.82
C ARG A 378 -4.60 -16.27 -10.42
N ALA A 379 -3.83 -17.21 -9.87
CA ALA A 379 -2.60 -17.66 -10.50
C ALA A 379 -2.90 -18.09 -11.95
N PRO A 380 -2.03 -17.78 -12.93
CA PRO A 380 -2.21 -18.26 -14.29
C PRO A 380 -2.24 -19.79 -14.28
N ARG A 381 -3.29 -20.39 -14.83
CA ARG A 381 -3.32 -21.83 -15.07
C ARG A 381 -2.19 -22.15 -16.05
N PRO A 382 -1.38 -23.19 -15.81
CA PRO A 382 -0.49 -23.69 -16.85
C PRO A 382 -1.33 -24.07 -18.06
N GLU A 383 -0.92 -23.61 -19.24
CA GLU A 383 -1.54 -24.00 -20.52
C GLU A 383 -1.48 -25.52 -20.62
N THR A 384 -2.62 -26.16 -20.37
CA THR A 384 -2.80 -27.55 -20.73
C THR A 384 -2.85 -27.56 -22.25
N LYS A 385 -1.79 -28.09 -22.88
CA LYS A 385 -1.80 -28.40 -24.31
C LYS A 385 -3.08 -29.18 -24.59
N GLN A 386 -4.05 -28.53 -25.23
CA GLN A 386 -5.22 -29.23 -25.74
C GLN A 386 -4.70 -30.23 -26.77
N HIS A 387 -4.80 -31.52 -26.46
CA HIS A 387 -4.66 -32.55 -27.48
C HIS A 387 -5.73 -32.28 -28.53
N ALA A 388 -5.28 -32.07 -29.77
CA ALA A 388 -6.15 -32.04 -30.93
C ALA A 388 -6.94 -33.36 -30.97
N PRO A 389 -8.25 -33.34 -31.30
CA PRO A 389 -9.01 -34.56 -31.44
C PRO A 389 -8.43 -35.37 -32.60
N ALA A 390 -8.17 -36.66 -32.34
CA ALA A 390 -7.80 -37.63 -33.35
C ALA A 390 -8.84 -37.62 -34.48
N THR A 391 -8.37 -37.45 -35.72
CA THR A 391 -9.21 -37.63 -36.90
C THR A 391 -9.64 -39.09 -36.95
N ALA A 392 -10.95 -39.31 -36.84
CA ALA A 392 -11.56 -40.61 -37.07
C ALA A 392 -11.39 -40.97 -38.55
N ASP A 393 -10.75 -42.12 -38.76
CA ASP A 393 -10.53 -42.78 -40.03
C ASP A 393 -11.83 -43.50 -40.42
N ASP A 394 -12.57 -42.95 -41.40
CA ASP A 394 -13.75 -43.60 -41.98
C ASP A 394 -13.29 -44.68 -42.96
N SER A 395 -13.12 -45.90 -42.45
CA SER A 395 -13.09 -47.12 -43.27
C SER A 395 -14.41 -47.88 -43.09
N VAL A 396 -15.37 -47.59 -43.97
CA VAL A 396 -16.56 -48.44 -44.14
C VAL A 396 -16.33 -49.36 -45.32
N ALA A 397 -16.00 -50.61 -44.99
CA ALA A 397 -16.26 -51.77 -45.83
C ALA A 397 -16.87 -52.83 -44.92
N ASP A 398 -18.16 -53.12 -45.07
CA ASP A 398 -18.55 -54.45 -45.55
C ASP A 398 -20.05 -54.61 -45.86
N THR A 399 -20.24 -55.28 -46.99
CA THR A 399 -21.33 -56.10 -47.49
C THR A 399 -22.35 -56.68 -46.47
N HIS A 400 -23.65 -56.71 -46.81
CA HIS A 400 -24.32 -57.84 -47.49
C HIS A 400 -25.86 -57.77 -47.41
N ARG A 401 -26.50 -58.11 -48.55
CA ARG A 401 -27.90 -58.55 -48.77
C ARG A 401 -29.02 -57.51 -48.80
#